data_AF-A0A2R6K7V1-F1
#
_entry.id   AF-A0A2R6K7V1-F1
#
_cell.length_a   1.000
_cell.length_b   1.000
_cell.length_c   1.000
_cell.angle_alpha   90.00
_cell.angle_beta   90.00
_cell.angle_gamma   90.00
#
_symmetry.space_group_name_H-M   'P 1'
#
loop_
_entity.id
_entity.type
_entity.pdbx_description
1 polymer ?
#
loop_
_entity_poly.entity_id
_entity_poly.type
_entity_poly.pdbx_seq_one_letter_code
_entity_poly.pdbx_strand_id
1 'polypeptide(L)'
;MSGERNPALYRTLKDVSKRRAETTTVTYEPDSIQRRYLAAEIDPMRVVPATGPESPTLTVRWQTAPPHERFRIDYADPNTGFHCGWHRDDDHPELGPIHFQLRRSGTEEPRREPARFEVDTPARILWACLDRLFGEVLSDCSE
;
A
#
# COMPACT_ATOMS: atom_id res chain seq x y z
N MET A 1 10.33 19.84 6.49
CA MET A 1 9.41 20.42 5.48
C MET A 1 8.08 19.69 5.59
N SER A 2 7.05 20.30 6.18
CA SER A 2 5.72 19.68 6.25
C SER A 2 4.94 20.06 5.01
N GLY A 3 4.78 19.12 4.07
CA GLY A 3 3.76 19.26 3.04
C GLY A 3 2.41 19.48 3.72
N GLU A 4 1.59 20.39 3.19
CA GLU A 4 0.26 20.66 3.74
C GLU A 4 -0.51 19.34 3.89
N ARG A 5 -0.95 19.07 5.12
CA ARG A 5 -1.79 17.91 5.40
C ARG A 5 -3.09 18.13 4.64
N ASN A 6 -3.52 17.13 3.88
CA ASN A 6 -4.81 17.14 3.18
C ASN A 6 -5.78 16.17 3.87
N PRO A 7 -6.50 16.60 4.93
CA PRO A 7 -7.48 15.77 5.62
C PRO A 7 -8.58 15.19 4.73
N ALA A 8 -8.97 15.88 3.66
CA ALA A 8 -10.00 15.42 2.74
C ALA A 8 -9.51 14.22 1.90
N LEU A 9 -8.27 14.29 1.42
CA LEU A 9 -7.62 13.17 0.76
C LEU A 9 -7.55 11.96 1.69
N TYR A 10 -7.07 12.14 2.92
CA TYR A 10 -6.92 11.04 3.88
C TYR A 10 -8.25 10.44 4.36
N ARG A 11 -9.37 11.19 4.30
CA ARG A 11 -10.72 10.61 4.45
C ARG A 11 -11.08 9.73 3.26
N THR A 12 -10.85 10.23 2.05
CA THR A 12 -11.14 9.50 0.81
C THR A 12 -10.33 8.20 0.71
N LEU A 13 -9.02 8.24 0.99
CA LEU A 13 -8.17 7.05 0.99
C LEU A 13 -8.62 6.04 2.06
N LYS A 14 -9.03 6.52 3.24
CA LYS A 14 -9.57 5.67 4.30
C LYS A 14 -10.85 4.97 3.86
N ASP A 15 -11.75 5.68 3.17
CA ASP A 15 -12.99 5.11 2.65
C ASP A 15 -12.74 4.08 1.56
N VAL A 16 -11.71 4.27 0.72
CA VAL A 16 -11.27 3.27 -0.27
C VAL A 16 -10.75 2.01 0.43
N SER A 17 -9.85 2.13 1.42
CA SER A 17 -9.33 0.98 2.16
C SER A 17 -10.44 0.20 2.88
N LYS A 18 -11.39 0.89 3.50
CA LYS A 18 -12.53 0.26 4.20
C LYS A 18 -13.48 -0.54 3.31
N ARG A 19 -13.48 -0.30 2.00
CA ARG A 19 -14.35 -1.01 1.04
C ARG A 19 -13.80 -2.39 0.66
N ARG A 20 -12.58 -2.72 1.05
CA ARG A 20 -11.97 -4.03 0.80
C ARG A 20 -12.53 -5.05 1.77
N ALA A 21 -12.95 -6.20 1.24
CA ALA A 21 -13.52 -7.27 2.05
C ALA A 21 -12.50 -7.83 3.04
N GLU A 22 -11.22 -7.76 2.68
CA GLU A 22 -10.07 -8.24 3.43
C GLU A 22 -9.69 -7.30 4.58
N THR A 23 -10.13 -6.04 4.57
CA THR A 23 -9.76 -5.06 5.59
C THR A 23 -10.68 -5.14 6.81
N THR A 24 -10.10 -5.24 8.01
CA THR A 24 -10.84 -5.29 9.28
C THR A 24 -10.91 -3.92 9.95
N THR A 25 -9.77 -3.23 10.03
CA THR A 25 -9.66 -1.92 10.65
C THR A 25 -8.89 -0.96 9.75
N VAL A 26 -9.18 0.34 9.87
CA VAL A 26 -8.40 1.40 9.21
C VAL A 26 -8.26 2.59 10.17
N THR A 27 -7.04 2.86 10.62
CA THR A 27 -6.70 3.93 11.57
C THR A 27 -5.91 5.04 10.88
N TYR A 28 -5.89 6.20 11.54
CA TYR A 28 -4.96 7.27 11.21
C TYR A 28 -3.78 7.14 12.16
N GLU A 29 -2.56 7.20 11.63
CA GLU A 29 -1.36 7.07 12.44
C GLU A 29 -0.54 8.37 12.49
N PRO A 30 0.08 8.72 13.65
CA PRO A 30 -0.04 8.02 14.94
C PRO A 30 -1.44 8.19 15.58
N ASP A 31 -2.21 9.17 15.12
CA ASP A 31 -3.54 9.44 15.65
C ASP A 31 -4.43 10.21 14.65
N SER A 32 -5.70 10.34 14.99
CA SER A 32 -6.72 11.03 14.19
C SER A 32 -6.59 12.56 14.14
N ILE A 33 -5.67 13.16 14.88
CA ILE A 33 -5.34 14.59 14.86
C ILE A 33 -4.18 14.82 13.90
N GLN A 34 -3.12 14.02 14.02
CA GLN A 34 -1.89 14.12 13.23
C GLN A 34 -2.08 13.58 11.79
N ARG A 35 -2.82 12.47 11.63
CA ARG A 35 -3.17 11.85 10.34
C ARG A 35 -2.01 11.79 9.35
N ARG A 36 -0.85 11.29 9.79
CA ARG A 36 0.36 11.24 8.95
C ARG A 36 0.27 10.17 7.89
N TYR A 37 -0.37 9.04 8.21
CA TYR A 37 -0.61 7.95 7.28
C TYR A 37 -1.84 7.14 7.69
N LEU A 38 -2.29 6.23 6.83
CA LEU A 38 -3.28 5.21 7.17
C LEU A 38 -2.56 3.90 7.45
N ALA A 39 -2.96 3.21 8.51
CA ALA A 39 -2.67 1.80 8.71
C ALA A 39 -4.00 1.05 8.66
N ALA A 40 -4.03 -0.04 7.92
CA ALA A 40 -5.17 -0.94 7.85
C ALA A 40 -4.73 -2.35 8.21
N GLU A 41 -5.46 -2.97 9.13
CA GLU A 41 -5.29 -4.40 9.42
C GLU A 41 -6.09 -5.20 8.41
N ILE A 42 -5.46 -6.27 7.94
CA ILE A 42 -6.04 -7.22 6.99
C ILE A 42 -6.40 -8.50 7.75
N ASP A 43 -7.55 -9.09 7.44
CA ASP A 43 -7.95 -10.40 7.93
C ASP A 43 -7.14 -11.47 7.18
N PRO A 44 -6.21 -12.17 7.83
CA PRO A 44 -5.37 -13.16 7.16
C PRO A 44 -6.18 -14.37 6.64
N MET A 45 -7.43 -14.54 7.08
CA MET A 45 -8.32 -15.58 6.58
C MET A 45 -9.08 -15.17 5.31
N ARG A 46 -9.06 -13.88 4.94
CA ARG A 46 -9.74 -13.35 3.75
C ARG A 46 -8.80 -13.11 2.57
N VAL A 47 -7.49 -13.14 2.81
CA VAL A 47 -6.49 -13.18 1.74
C VAL A 47 -6.38 -14.59 1.18
N VAL A 48 -5.97 -14.71 -0.09
CA VAL A 48 -5.85 -15.99 -0.78
C VAL A 48 -4.42 -16.15 -1.31
N PRO A 49 -3.67 -17.20 -0.90
CA PRO A 49 -4.02 -18.14 0.18
C PRO A 49 -4.05 -17.45 1.57
N ALA A 50 -4.75 -18.03 2.53
CA ALA A 50 -4.74 -17.53 3.91
C ALA A 50 -3.33 -17.63 4.51
N THR A 51 -2.86 -16.60 5.23
CA THR A 51 -1.43 -16.46 5.54
C THR A 51 -1.03 -16.79 6.98
N GLY A 52 -1.96 -16.81 7.94
CA GLY A 52 -1.67 -17.22 9.33
C GLY A 52 -2.56 -16.56 10.39
N PRO A 53 -2.20 -16.62 11.68
CA PRO A 53 -3.00 -16.04 12.77
C PRO A 53 -2.80 -14.53 12.98
N GLU A 54 -1.71 -13.95 12.52
CA GLU A 54 -1.40 -12.52 12.73
C GLU A 54 -1.96 -11.66 11.58
N SER A 55 -2.45 -10.46 11.89
CA SER A 55 -2.99 -9.55 10.87
C SER A 55 -1.89 -8.91 10.02
N PRO A 56 -1.90 -9.08 8.69
CA PRO A 56 -1.07 -8.27 7.81
C PRO A 56 -1.46 -6.79 7.88
N THR A 57 -0.51 -5.92 7.57
CA THR A 57 -0.71 -4.47 7.61
C THR A 57 -0.59 -3.85 6.23
N LEU A 58 -1.59 -3.07 5.84
CA LEU A 58 -1.54 -2.16 4.70
C LEU A 58 -1.26 -0.73 5.21
N THR A 59 -0.15 -0.14 4.79
CA THR A 59 0.20 1.26 5.08
C THR A 59 0.04 2.13 3.85
N VAL A 60 -0.68 3.25 3.97
CA VAL A 60 -0.88 4.23 2.88
C VAL A 60 -0.35 5.60 3.30
N ARG A 61 0.67 6.08 2.60
CA ARG A 61 1.27 7.41 2.74
C ARG A 61 1.09 8.18 1.45
N TRP A 62 0.61 9.42 1.57
CA TRP A 62 0.43 10.31 0.43
C TRP A 62 0.89 11.73 0.75
N GLN A 63 1.64 12.33 -0.17
CA GLN A 63 2.12 13.71 -0.11
C GLN A 63 1.79 14.41 -1.43
N THR A 64 0.95 15.45 -1.37
CA THR A 64 0.54 16.22 -2.54
C THR A 64 1.31 17.54 -2.69
N ALA A 65 2.29 17.79 -1.83
CA ALA A 65 3.05 19.04 -1.84
C ALA A 65 4.04 19.09 -3.02
N PRO A 66 4.28 20.27 -3.61
CA PRO A 66 5.31 20.46 -4.64
C PRO A 66 6.71 20.02 -4.17
N PRO A 67 7.64 19.66 -5.07
CA PRO A 67 7.55 19.79 -6.54
C PRO A 67 6.81 18.64 -7.24
N HIS A 68 6.69 17.47 -6.59
CA HIS A 68 6.04 16.29 -7.17
C HIS A 68 5.22 15.56 -6.10
N GLU A 69 4.07 15.06 -6.50
CA GLU A 69 3.28 14.14 -5.70
C GLU A 69 4.10 12.87 -5.39
N ARG A 70 4.08 12.44 -4.12
CA ARG A 70 4.74 11.21 -3.67
C ARG A 70 3.76 10.34 -2.92
N PHE A 71 3.89 9.04 -3.08
CA PHE A 71 3.12 8.09 -2.28
C PHE A 71 3.88 6.79 -2.04
N ARG A 72 3.52 6.12 -0.95
CA ARG A 72 3.91 4.74 -0.68
C ARG A 72 2.69 3.98 -0.19
N ILE A 73 2.40 2.87 -0.86
CA ILE A 73 1.35 1.91 -0.49
C ILE A 73 2.06 0.60 -0.23
N ASP A 74 2.15 0.18 1.02
CA ASP A 74 2.90 -1.00 1.45
C ASP A 74 1.96 -2.04 2.07
N TYR A 75 2.14 -3.31 1.72
CA TYR A 75 1.57 -4.46 2.39
C TYR A 75 2.69 -5.27 3.05
N ALA A 76 2.53 -5.61 4.31
CA ALA A 76 3.46 -6.42 5.08
C ALA A 76 2.73 -7.54 5.80
N ASP A 77 3.15 -8.78 5.56
CA ASP A 77 2.59 -9.97 6.19
C ASP A 77 3.58 -10.55 7.20
N PRO A 78 3.29 -10.47 8.52
CA PRO A 78 4.19 -10.99 9.54
C PRO A 78 4.25 -12.53 9.53
N ASN A 79 3.21 -13.22 9.07
CA ASN A 79 3.15 -14.68 9.09
C ASN A 79 4.08 -15.32 8.06
N THR A 80 4.17 -14.69 6.88
CA THR A 80 4.95 -15.22 5.74
C THR A 80 6.26 -14.48 5.50
N GLY A 81 6.48 -13.36 6.18
CA GLY A 81 7.59 -12.43 5.91
C GLY A 81 7.48 -11.71 4.56
N PHE A 82 6.34 -11.86 3.88
CA PHE A 82 6.08 -11.24 2.59
C PHE A 82 5.88 -9.73 2.73
N HIS A 83 6.48 -8.98 1.82
CA HIS A 83 6.30 -7.53 1.75
C HIS A 83 6.19 -7.09 0.29
N CYS A 84 5.24 -6.24 -0.03
CA CYS A 84 5.16 -5.61 -1.33
C CYS A 84 4.64 -4.18 -1.26
N GLY A 85 4.83 -3.40 -2.31
CA GLY A 85 4.28 -2.06 -2.35
C GLY A 85 4.48 -1.32 -3.67
N TRP A 86 3.67 -0.28 -3.86
CA TRP A 86 3.74 0.65 -4.99
C TRP A 86 4.21 2.01 -4.50
N HIS A 87 5.30 2.50 -5.06
CA HIS A 87 5.95 3.73 -4.61
C HIS A 87 6.09 4.72 -5.77
N ARG A 88 5.83 5.99 -5.47
CA ARG A 88 6.24 7.16 -6.25
C ARG A 88 7.16 7.99 -5.37
N ASP A 89 8.46 7.84 -5.57
CA ASP A 89 9.54 8.51 -4.86
C ASP A 89 10.77 8.64 -5.78
N ASP A 90 11.90 9.09 -5.23
CA ASP A 90 13.14 9.30 -5.99
C ASP A 90 14.15 8.15 -5.79
N ASP A 91 13.76 7.04 -5.16
CA ASP A 91 14.70 6.01 -4.70
C ASP A 91 15.19 5.12 -5.88
N HIS A 92 14.37 4.98 -6.92
CA HIS A 92 14.62 4.14 -8.10
C HIS A 92 14.25 4.84 -9.42
N PRO A 93 14.92 5.96 -9.78
CA PRO A 93 14.58 6.77 -10.94
C PRO A 93 14.67 5.99 -12.27
N GLU A 94 15.49 4.94 -12.32
CA GLU A 94 15.65 4.04 -13.48
C GLU A 94 14.38 3.24 -13.81
N LEU A 95 13.48 3.04 -12.85
CA LEU A 95 12.22 2.33 -13.03
C LEU A 95 11.07 3.26 -13.46
N GLY A 96 11.36 4.55 -13.64
CA GLY A 96 10.37 5.57 -13.93
C GLY A 96 9.70 6.13 -12.67
N PRO A 97 8.61 6.91 -12.83
CA PRO A 97 8.02 7.69 -11.74
C PRO A 97 7.28 6.84 -10.70
N ILE A 98 6.97 5.59 -11.01
CA ILE A 98 6.33 4.67 -10.09
C ILE A 98 6.97 3.30 -10.28
N HIS A 99 7.28 2.63 -9.19
CA HIS A 99 7.73 1.25 -9.21
C HIS A 99 6.94 0.38 -8.24
N PHE A 100 6.89 -0.92 -8.54
CA PHE A 100 6.42 -1.96 -7.64
C PHE A 100 7.63 -2.67 -7.04
N GLN A 101 7.60 -2.86 -5.73
CA GLN A 101 8.63 -3.60 -4.98
C GLN A 101 8.01 -4.82 -4.31
N LEU A 102 8.71 -5.94 -4.36
CA LEU A 102 8.31 -7.22 -3.78
C LEU A 102 9.49 -7.87 -3.05
N ARG A 103 9.25 -8.38 -1.85
CA ARG A 103 10.21 -9.18 -1.07
C ARG A 103 9.50 -10.40 -0.52
N ARG A 104 10.09 -11.57 -0.70
CA ARG A 104 9.63 -12.84 -0.09
C ARG A 104 10.54 -13.19 1.09
N SER A 105 10.07 -14.04 1.98
CA SER A 105 10.94 -14.58 3.03
C SER A 105 12.11 -15.35 2.39
N GLY A 106 13.31 -15.16 2.94
CA GLY A 106 14.53 -15.82 2.47
C GLY A 106 15.19 -15.21 1.22
N THR A 107 14.64 -14.16 0.61
CA THR A 107 15.32 -13.45 -0.49
C THR A 107 16.26 -12.37 0.05
N GLU A 108 17.51 -12.33 -0.45
CA GLU A 108 18.50 -11.31 -0.05
C GLU A 108 18.11 -9.90 -0.51
N GLU A 109 17.62 -9.77 -1.75
CA GLU A 109 17.23 -8.49 -2.32
C GLU A 109 15.76 -8.47 -2.80
N PRO A 110 15.05 -7.35 -2.62
CA PRO A 110 13.70 -7.20 -3.15
C PRO A 110 13.71 -7.06 -4.67
N ARG A 111 12.77 -7.74 -5.34
CA ARG A 111 12.50 -7.57 -6.77
C ARG A 111 11.78 -6.24 -6.98
N ARG A 112 12.20 -5.49 -7.99
CA ARG A 112 11.59 -4.21 -8.37
C ARG A 112 11.27 -4.18 -9.85
N GLU A 113 10.15 -3.59 -10.20
CA GLU A 113 9.73 -3.41 -11.59
C GLU A 113 9.00 -2.08 -11.79
N PRO A 114 9.04 -1.49 -12.99
CA PRO A 114 8.24 -0.31 -13.31
C PRO A 114 6.75 -0.57 -13.11
N ALA A 115 6.02 0.42 -12.61
CA ALA A 115 4.57 0.37 -12.49
C ALA A 115 3.91 1.53 -13.25
N ARG A 116 2.75 1.28 -13.85
CA ARG A 116 1.97 2.29 -14.55
C ARG A 116 0.49 2.14 -14.18
N PHE A 117 -0.20 3.27 -14.05
CA PHE A 117 -1.63 3.32 -13.82
C PHE A 117 -2.28 4.14 -14.94
N GLU A 118 -3.42 3.67 -15.45
CA GLU A 118 -4.26 4.42 -16.41
C GLU A 118 -5.07 5.54 -15.73
N VAL A 119 -4.95 5.65 -14.41
CA VAL A 119 -5.66 6.59 -13.55
C VAL A 119 -4.64 7.42 -12.78
N ASP A 120 -4.98 8.68 -12.53
CA ASP A 120 -4.07 9.67 -11.94
C ASP A 120 -4.54 10.20 -10.58
N THR A 121 -5.81 10.02 -10.21
CA THR A 121 -6.32 10.43 -8.90
C THR A 121 -5.86 9.47 -7.79
N PRO A 122 -5.51 9.96 -6.59
CA PRO A 122 -5.06 9.12 -5.48
C PRO A 122 -6.00 7.97 -5.10
N ALA A 123 -7.31 8.24 -5.08
CA ALA A 123 -8.32 7.26 -4.72
C ALA A 123 -8.39 6.11 -5.75
N ARG A 124 -8.31 6.44 -7.05
CA ARG A 124 -8.33 5.42 -8.12
C ARG A 124 -7.02 4.65 -8.20
N ILE A 125 -5.88 5.29 -7.95
CA ILE A 125 -4.59 4.60 -7.85
C ILE A 125 -4.62 3.62 -6.67
N LEU A 126 -5.01 4.06 -5.47
CA LEU A 126 -5.12 3.17 -4.31
C LEU A 126 -6.10 2.02 -4.58
N TRP A 127 -7.23 2.31 -5.23
CA TRP A 127 -8.17 1.26 -5.65
C TRP A 127 -7.47 0.23 -6.55
N ALA A 128 -6.81 0.66 -7.63
CA ALA A 128 -6.09 -0.23 -8.54
C ALA A 128 -4.99 -1.05 -7.83
N CYS A 129 -4.24 -0.45 -6.91
CA CYS A 129 -3.24 -1.17 -6.11
C CYS A 129 -3.88 -2.29 -5.27
N LEU A 130 -5.02 -2.01 -4.62
CA LEU A 130 -5.69 -2.99 -3.76
C LEU A 130 -6.39 -4.09 -4.57
N ASP A 131 -6.94 -3.77 -5.74
CA ASP A 131 -7.46 -4.79 -6.67
C ASP A 131 -6.34 -5.74 -7.09
N ARG A 132 -5.20 -5.19 -7.53
CA ARG A 132 -4.03 -5.98 -7.93
C ARG A 132 -3.42 -6.76 -6.77
N LEU A 133 -3.37 -6.17 -5.57
CA LEU A 133 -2.83 -6.82 -4.37
C LEU A 133 -3.60 -8.12 -4.06
N PHE A 134 -4.92 -8.01 -3.86
CA PHE A 134 -5.73 -9.13 -3.42
C PHE A 134 -6.12 -10.08 -4.56
N GLY A 135 -6.22 -9.60 -5.80
CA GLY A 135 -6.62 -10.41 -6.96
C GLY A 135 -5.48 -11.10 -7.71
N GLU A 136 -4.26 -10.57 -7.65
CA GLU A 136 -3.13 -11.08 -8.43
C GLU A 136 -1.91 -11.35 -7.54
N VAL A 137 -1.41 -10.32 -6.85
CA VAL A 137 -0.10 -10.39 -6.16
C VAL A 137 -0.07 -11.44 -5.04
N LEU A 138 -1.10 -11.49 -4.20
CA LEU A 138 -1.17 -12.47 -3.12
C LEU A 138 -1.52 -13.88 -3.64
N SER A 139 -2.34 -13.95 -4.70
CA SER A 139 -2.71 -15.22 -5.33
C SER A 139 -1.52 -15.89 -6.02
N ASP A 140 -0.64 -15.12 -6.66
CA ASP A 140 0.60 -15.61 -7.30
C ASP A 140 1.69 -16.03 -6.29
N CYS A 141 1.45 -15.90 -4.98
CA CYS A 141 2.37 -16.38 -3.95
C CYS A 141 2.11 -17.84 -3.53
N SER A 142 1.20 -18.55 -4.19
CA SER A 142 0.87 -19.96 -3.91
C SER A 142 1.74 -21.00 -4.64
N GLU A 143 2.92 -20.63 -5.14
CA GLU A 143 3.87 -21.57 -5.79
C GLU A 143 5.07 -21.93 -4.90
#